data_AF-A0A344TL01-F1
#
_entry.id   AF-A0A344TL01-F1
#
_cell.length_a   1.000
_cell.length_b   1.000
_cell.length_c   1.000
_cell.angle_alpha   90.00
_cell.angle_beta   90.00
_cell.angle_gamma   90.00
#
_symmetry.space_group_name_H-M   'P 1'
#
loop_
_entity.id
_entity.type
_entity.pdbx_description
1 polymer ?
#
loop_
_entity_poly.entity_id
_entity_poly.type
_entity_poly.pdbx_seq_one_letter_code
_entity_poly.pdbx_strand_id
1 'polypeptide(L)'
;MLNKYARVWEFVNRLTDDPTFSTFFTLYLMADTEAEKDVLTQKLWLEIATFPPVEQSLLRAEFTRCFLKLPSLVSQLLVKITPAVAA
;
A
#
# COMPACT_ATOMS: atom_id res chain seq x y z
N MET A 1 22.38 -0.48 8.58
CA MET A 1 21.24 0.25 8.00
C MET A 1 20.14 -0.76 7.70
N LEU A 2 19.00 -0.70 8.38
CA LEU A 2 17.85 -1.50 7.98
C LEU A 2 17.41 -1.04 6.59
N ASN A 3 17.42 -1.97 5.64
CA ASN A 3 17.16 -1.71 4.22
C ASN A 3 15.78 -1.05 4.06
N LYS A 4 15.69 0.11 3.39
CA LYS A 4 14.42 0.85 3.12
C LYS A 4 13.33 -0.13 2.66
N TYR A 5 13.71 -1.06 1.80
CA TYR A 5 12.87 -2.14 1.28
C TYR A 5 12.26 -3.04 2.37
N ALA A 6 13.03 -3.48 3.37
CA ALA A 6 12.54 -4.36 4.43
C ALA A 6 11.45 -3.68 5.28
N ARG A 7 11.58 -2.37 5.50
CA ARG A 7 10.57 -1.58 6.24
C ARG A 7 9.31 -1.35 5.41
N VAL A 8 9.46 -1.06 4.11
CA VAL A 8 8.33 -0.92 3.19
C VAL A 8 7.57 -2.24 3.09
N TRP A 9 8.27 -3.36 2.94
CA TRP A 9 7.68 -4.68 2.84
C TRP A 9 6.87 -5.07 4.10
N GLU A 10 7.39 -4.81 5.29
CA GLU A 10 6.67 -5.07 6.55
C GLU A 10 5.37 -4.27 6.64
N PHE A 11 5.37 -3.02 6.17
CA PHE A 11 4.18 -2.18 6.14
C PHE A 11 3.13 -2.70 5.15
N VAL A 12 3.58 -3.04 3.94
CA VAL A 12 2.71 -3.51 2.86
C VAL A 12 2.03 -4.83 3.24
N ASN A 13 2.74 -5.77 3.86
CA ASN A 13 2.14 -7.03 4.31
C ASN A 13 1.07 -6.87 5.41
N ARG A 14 1.09 -5.77 6.16
CA ARG A 14 0.02 -5.47 7.12
C ARG A 14 -1.22 -4.90 6.44
N LEU A 15 -1.03 -4.31 5.26
CA LEU A 15 -2.08 -3.69 4.47
C LEU A 15 -2.86 -4.74 3.69
N THR A 16 -2.15 -5.66 3.03
CA THR A 16 -2.73 -6.66 2.13
C THR A 16 -1.91 -7.94 2.08
N ASP A 17 -2.63 -9.06 1.93
CA ASP A 17 -2.06 -10.37 1.59
C ASP A 17 -2.16 -10.67 0.08
N ASP A 18 -2.85 -9.80 -0.68
CA ASP A 18 -2.97 -9.93 -2.12
C ASP A 18 -1.65 -9.52 -2.81
N PRO A 19 -1.05 -10.42 -3.63
CA PRO A 19 0.27 -10.20 -4.22
C PRO A 19 0.29 -9.04 -5.23
N THR A 20 -0.83 -8.78 -5.93
CA THR A 20 -0.95 -7.67 -6.89
C THR A 20 -0.87 -6.34 -6.15
N PHE A 21 -1.67 -6.18 -5.09
CA PHE A 21 -1.63 -4.97 -4.28
C PHE A 21 -0.34 -4.84 -3.47
N SER A 22 0.24 -5.94 -3.00
CA SER A 22 1.53 -5.92 -2.31
C SER A 22 2.64 -5.38 -3.22
N THR A 23 2.69 -5.84 -4.46
CA THR A 23 3.63 -5.32 -5.46
C THR A 23 3.38 -3.85 -5.76
N PHE A 24 2.13 -3.47 -6.01
CA PHE A 24 1.74 -2.08 -6.28
C PHE A 24 2.15 -1.13 -5.14
N PHE A 25 1.74 -1.41 -3.90
CA PHE A 25 2.03 -0.53 -2.77
C PHE A 25 3.54 -0.44 -2.49
N THR A 26 4.28 -1.53 -2.68
CA THR A 26 5.75 -1.50 -2.56
C THR A 26 6.36 -0.55 -3.58
N LEU A 27 5.97 -0.64 -4.85
CA LEU A 27 6.45 0.25 -5.90
C LEU A 27 6.02 1.70 -5.66
N TYR A 28 4.76 1.91 -5.25
CA TYR A 28 4.19 3.22 -4.96
C TYR A 28 4.93 3.94 -3.82
N LEU A 29 5.27 3.21 -2.75
CA LEU A 29 6.02 3.76 -1.61
C LEU A 29 7.52 3.94 -1.88
N MET A 30 8.05 3.22 -2.86
CA MET A 30 9.44 3.33 -3.29
C MET A 30 9.67 4.43 -4.32
N ALA A 31 8.63 4.84 -5.05
CA ALA A 31 8.66 5.94 -6.02
C ALA A 31 9.10 7.25 -5.37
N ASP A 32 10.00 7.97 -6.05
CA ASP A 32 10.63 9.17 -5.52
C ASP A 32 9.86 10.44 -5.91
N THR A 33 8.95 10.35 -6.90
CA THR A 33 8.15 11.48 -7.38
C THR A 33 6.65 11.17 -7.45
N GLU A 34 5.82 12.21 -7.35
CA GLU A 34 4.37 12.07 -7.55
C GLU A 34 4.03 11.65 -8.99
N ALA A 35 4.80 12.11 -9.98
CA ALA A 35 4.62 11.68 -11.36
C ALA A 35 4.82 10.16 -11.55
N GLU A 36 5.80 9.57 -10.88
CA GLU A 36 6.00 8.11 -10.90
C GLU A 36 4.83 7.37 -10.25
N LYS A 37 4.31 7.89 -9.13
CA LYS A 37 3.14 7.33 -8.44
C LYS A 37 1.89 7.36 -9.31
N ASP A 38 1.68 8.45 -10.04
CA ASP A 38 0.56 8.58 -10.97
C ASP A 38 0.67 7.55 -12.11
N VAL A 39 1.86 7.39 -12.69
CA VAL A 39 2.11 6.39 -13.73
C VAL A 39 1.87 4.97 -13.21
N LEU A 40 2.36 4.64 -12.01
CA LEU A 40 2.13 3.33 -11.38
C LEU A 40 0.64 3.07 -11.13
N THR A 41 -0.08 4.08 -10.64
CA THR A 41 -1.52 4.00 -10.38
C THR A 41 -2.29 3.79 -11.67
N GLN A 42 -1.97 4.55 -12.73
CA GLN A 42 -2.60 4.38 -14.02
C GLN A 42 -2.35 2.99 -14.61
N LYS A 43 -1.11 2.50 -14.55
CA LYS A 43 -0.75 1.16 -15.03
C LYS A 43 -1.54 0.06 -14.32
N LEU A 44 -1.64 0.12 -12.99
CA LEU A 44 -2.44 -0.83 -12.22
C LEU A 44 -3.88 -0.87 -12.71
N TRP A 45 -4.54 0.28 -12.87
CA TRP A 45 -5.95 0.29 -13.26
C TRP A 45 -6.19 -0.13 -14.71
N LEU A 46 -5.24 0.18 -15.61
CA LEU A 46 -5.28 -0.33 -16.97
C LEU A 46 -5.14 -1.86 -17.00
N GLU A 47 -4.25 -2.42 -16.19
CA GLU A 47 -4.07 -3.86 -16.06
C GLU A 47 -5.34 -4.51 -15.47
N ILE A 48 -5.88 -3.96 -14.38
CA ILE A 48 -7.13 -4.43 -13.77
C ILE A 48 -8.27 -4.43 -14.80
N ALA A 49 -8.36 -3.41 -15.66
CA ALA A 49 -9.40 -3.33 -16.68
C ALA A 49 -9.36 -4.47 -17.72
N THR A 50 -8.24 -5.19 -17.84
CA THR A 50 -8.10 -6.35 -18.74
C THR A 50 -8.70 -7.65 -18.18
N PHE A 51 -8.96 -7.71 -16.87
CA PHE A 51 -9.52 -8.90 -16.22
C PHE A 51 -11.05 -9.01 -16.42
N PRO A 52 -11.64 -10.19 -16.20
CA PRO A 52 -13.09 -10.36 -16.20
C PRO A 52 -13.80 -9.46 -15.17
N PRO A 53 -15.05 -9.02 -15.42
CA PRO A 53 -15.78 -8.08 -14.54
C PRO A 53 -15.88 -8.51 -13.07
N VAL A 54 -15.98 -9.83 -12.83
CA VAL A 54 -16.02 -10.38 -11.47
C VAL A 54 -14.70 -10.14 -10.75
N GLU A 55 -13.58 -10.44 -11.40
CA GLU A 55 -12.24 -10.24 -10.84
C GLU A 55 -11.94 -8.75 -10.65
N GLN A 56 -12.36 -7.88 -11.59
CA GLN A 56 -12.28 -6.44 -11.40
C GLN A 56 -13.01 -5.98 -10.15
N SER A 57 -14.19 -6.52 -9.89
CA SER A 57 -15.00 -6.17 -8.72
C SER A 57 -14.34 -6.64 -7.42
N LEU A 58 -13.75 -7.84 -7.42
CA LEU A 58 -13.00 -8.38 -6.29
C LEU A 58 -11.76 -7.53 -6.00
N LEU A 59 -10.97 -7.19 -7.02
CA LEU A 59 -9.78 -6.36 -6.88
C LEU A 59 -10.14 -4.95 -6.39
N ARG A 60 -11.21 -4.33 -6.90
CA ARG A 60 -11.71 -3.05 -6.37
C ARG A 60 -12.11 -3.15 -4.90
N ALA A 61 -12.81 -4.22 -4.52
CA ALA A 61 -13.22 -4.43 -3.13
C ALA A 61 -12.00 -4.58 -2.21
N GLU A 62 -10.96 -5.32 -2.63
CA GLU A 62 -9.73 -5.44 -1.85
C GLU A 62 -8.93 -4.15 -1.79
N PHE A 63 -8.85 -3.41 -2.90
CA PHE A 63 -8.26 -2.09 -2.90
C PHE A 63 -8.94 -1.21 -1.85
N THR A 64 -10.28 -1.13 -1.85
CA THR A 64 -11.05 -0.39 -0.84
C THR A 64 -10.77 -0.90 0.59
N ARG A 65 -10.71 -2.22 0.80
CA ARG A 65 -10.40 -2.80 2.11
C ARG A 65 -9.03 -2.34 2.62
N CYS A 66 -8.03 -2.23 1.74
CA CYS A 66 -6.72 -1.70 2.09
C CYS A 66 -6.83 -0.27 2.66
N PHE A 67 -7.58 0.62 2.02
CA PHE A 67 -7.77 2.00 2.53
C PHE A 67 -8.46 2.05 3.89
N LEU A 68 -9.42 1.15 4.14
CA LEU A 68 -10.09 1.08 5.44
C LEU A 68 -9.16 0.65 6.57
N LYS A 69 -8.08 -0.09 6.27
CA LYS A 69 -7.05 -0.47 7.25
C LYS A 69 -6.04 0.66 7.52
N LEU A 70 -5.88 1.62 6.61
CA LEU A 70 -4.86 2.67 6.71
C LEU A 70 -4.96 3.50 7.99
N PRO A 71 -6.15 4.01 8.43
CA PRO A 71 -6.23 4.82 9.65
C PRO A 71 -5.69 4.10 10.88
N SER A 72 -6.07 2.83 11.08
CA SER A 72 -5.58 2.03 12.21
C SER A 72 -4.08 1.80 12.11
N LEU A 73 -3.57 1.49 10.92
CA LEU A 73 -2.15 1.27 10.69
C LEU A 73 -1.33 2.55 10.95
N VAL A 74 -1.83 3.71 10.51
CA VAL A 74 -1.23 5.02 10.80
C VAL A 74 -1.21 5.29 12.29
N SER A 75 -2.31 5.07 13.02
CA SER A 75 -2.34 5.24 14.48
C SER A 75 -1.30 4.35 15.18
N GLN A 76 -1.19 3.08 14.78
CA GLN A 76 -0.21 2.15 15.34
C GLN A 76 1.24 2.58 15.05
N LEU A 77 1.51 3.13 13.88
CA LEU A 77 2.84 3.64 13.52
C LEU A 77 3.17 4.92 14.29
N LEU A 78 2.23 5.87 14.38
CA LEU A 78 2.44 7.12 15.10
C LEU A 78 2.79 6.86 16.56
N VAL A 79 2.19 5.86 17.22
CA VAL A 79 2.55 5.45 18.59
C VAL A 79 4.01 5.02 18.70
N LYS A 80 4.60 4.41 17.67
CA LYS A 80 6.00 3.95 17.68
C LYS A 80 7.02 5.05 17.36
N ILE A 81 6.60 6.12 16.67
CA ILE A 81 7.46 7.21 16.21
C ILE A 81 7.38 8.41 17.15
N THR A 82 6.26 8.57 17.86
CA THR A 82 6.15 9.55 18.93
C THR A 82 7.03 9.04 20.08
N PRO A 83 8.13 9.72 20.43
CA PRO A 83 8.89 9.36 21.62
C PRO A 83 7.91 9.41 22.79
N ALA A 84 8.04 8.52 23.76
CA ALA A 84 7.37 8.69 25.04
C ALA A 84 7.81 10.04 25.64
N VAL A 85 7.06 11.09 25.37
CA VAL A 85 7.17 12.37 26.07
C VAL A 85 6.33 12.20 27.32
N ALA A 86 6.95 11.65 28.36
CA ALA A 86 6.50 11.72 29.74
C ALA A 86 7.57 11.05 30.61
N ALA A 87 8.01 11.59 31.74
CA ALA A 87 7.80 12.86 32.42
C ALA A 87 8.88 12.92 33.52
#